data_AF-A0A7C0Z1T1-F1
#
_entry.id   AF-A0A7C0Z1T1-F1
#
_cell.length_a   1.000
_cell.length_b   1.000
_cell.length_c   1.000
_cell.angle_alpha   90.00
_cell.angle_beta   90.00
_cell.angle_gamma   90.00
#
_symmetry.space_group_name_H-M   'P 1'
#
loop_
_entity.id
_entity.type
_entity.pdbx_description
1 polymer ?
#
loop_
_entity_poly.entity_id
_entity_poly.type
_entity_poly.pdbx_seq_one_letter_code
_entity_poly.pdbx_strand_id
1 'polypeptide(L)'
;MRRNTPLTVGDTVELEIEALAPTGLGVGRYRTPDGWVSVFVPHTAPGDAVRCRVARIYKRYAEADLVHLLQPSPHRTEPACPHFFECGACELMHIEYDKQLAFKADAASFVLKRAGVEAPYETIAPGSPLRYRARAELHCIAGRANRPRVGYFARRSHELVELSGCKVLVAPCEESLRALPDLLARCLPVSRPGTDELYFKTAIVWEYPQDSALVWIRLKALRRSGTAGLYRVRGDKAEPLTGEPVFRFPSDAVELVAHPDSFTQVNWAGNSRLVREVVGIASEIGPRSVLELHAGVGNFTVHLAAIAGRTTAVEAGKKETALLRKNLELLEITNVSVQRSLAERVLERAAASGHRPDLVVCDPPRGGLGPKAADSLASLAPDHIIYVSCNPASLARDLKTLIAKYELRMLKFIDLFPQTPHIETVLWLSRKG
;
A
#
# COMPACT_ATOMS: atom_id res chain seq x y z
N MET A 1 -1.73 39.02 -8.62
CA MET A 1 -0.26 39.07 -8.47
C MET A 1 0.26 37.70 -8.07
N ARG A 2 1.21 37.13 -8.83
CA ARG A 2 1.86 35.86 -8.52
C ARG A 2 2.69 36.06 -7.25
N ARG A 3 2.29 35.48 -6.11
CA ARG A 3 3.17 35.42 -4.94
C ARG A 3 4.29 34.43 -5.30
N ASN A 4 5.41 34.95 -5.79
CA ASN A 4 6.64 34.18 -5.88
C ASN A 4 7.07 33.86 -4.45
N THR A 5 7.36 32.60 -4.19
CA THR A 5 8.11 32.21 -2.99
C THR A 5 9.45 32.95 -3.08
N PRO A 6 9.88 33.74 -2.07
CA PRO A 6 11.11 34.53 -2.14
C PRO A 6 12.39 33.69 -2.05
N LEU A 7 12.25 32.35 -2.03
CA LEU A 7 13.35 31.42 -2.20
C LEU A 7 13.70 31.30 -3.68
N THR A 8 14.95 30.98 -3.98
CA THR A 8 15.40 30.53 -5.30
C THR A 8 15.95 29.11 -5.24
N VAL A 9 15.87 28.39 -6.36
CA VAL A 9 16.47 27.05 -6.47
C VAL A 9 17.98 27.19 -6.30
N GLY A 10 18.56 26.37 -5.42
CA GLY A 10 19.97 26.45 -5.03
C GLY A 10 20.21 27.17 -3.70
N ASP A 11 19.22 27.92 -3.19
CA ASP A 11 19.32 28.55 -1.87
C ASP A 11 19.61 27.51 -0.79
N THR A 12 20.50 27.85 0.13
CA THR A 12 20.75 27.05 1.32
C THR A 12 20.03 27.69 2.49
N VAL A 13 19.15 26.92 3.13
CA VAL A 13 18.36 27.37 4.27
C VAL A 13 18.56 26.46 5.46
N GLU A 14 18.48 27.04 6.66
CA GLU A 14 18.50 26.31 7.92
C GLU A 14 17.12 26.38 8.57
N LEU A 15 16.62 25.24 9.03
CA LEU A 15 15.30 25.12 9.62
C LEU A 15 15.21 23.92 10.55
N GLU A 16 14.23 23.95 11.44
CA GLU A 16 13.83 22.81 12.25
C GLU A 16 12.71 22.05 11.54
N ILE A 17 12.78 20.72 11.59
CA ILE A 17 11.74 19.83 11.07
C ILE A 17 10.70 19.65 12.17
N GLU A 18 9.49 20.18 11.94
CA GLU A 18 8.41 20.23 12.94
C GLU A 18 7.52 18.98 12.89
N ALA A 19 7.34 18.38 11.72
CA ALA A 19 6.42 17.27 11.50
C ALA A 19 6.80 16.41 10.29
N LEU A 20 6.13 15.28 10.10
CA LEU A 20 6.15 14.53 8.84
C LEU A 20 4.91 14.86 8.01
N ALA A 21 5.09 14.97 6.70
CA ALA A 21 4.00 14.95 5.74
C ALA A 21 3.49 13.51 5.54
N PRO A 22 2.25 13.31 5.05
CA PRO A 22 1.77 11.99 4.62
C PRO A 22 2.62 11.33 3.53
N THR A 23 3.50 12.10 2.87
CA THR A 23 4.47 11.63 1.89
C THR A 23 5.78 11.16 2.51
N GLY A 24 5.95 11.23 3.83
CA GLY A 24 7.19 10.84 4.53
C GLY A 24 8.28 11.91 4.58
N LEU A 25 8.06 13.06 3.94
CA LEU A 25 9.01 14.16 3.98
C LEU A 25 8.87 14.91 5.30
N GLY A 26 9.99 15.23 5.93
CA GLY A 26 10.00 16.16 7.04
C GLY A 26 9.58 17.54 6.55
N VAL A 27 8.79 18.24 7.36
CA VAL A 27 8.27 19.57 7.06
C VAL A 27 8.75 20.52 8.14
N GLY A 28 9.44 21.57 7.72
CA GLY A 28 9.69 22.72 8.57
C GLY A 28 9.18 24.01 7.92
N ARG A 29 9.18 25.09 8.69
CA ARG A 29 8.79 26.41 8.23
C ARG A 29 10.01 27.31 8.18
N TYR A 30 10.22 27.93 7.03
CA TYR A 30 11.27 28.92 6.81
C TYR A 30 10.66 30.32 6.76
N ARG A 31 11.24 31.26 7.52
CA ARG A 31 10.79 32.65 7.58
C ARG A 31 11.38 33.43 6.40
N THR A 32 10.51 34.13 5.69
CA THR A 32 10.87 35.00 4.58
C THR A 32 10.31 36.41 4.82
N PRO A 33 10.75 37.44 4.06
CA PRO A 33 10.16 38.77 4.17
C PRO A 33 8.64 38.80 3.94
N ASP A 34 8.12 37.89 3.11
CA ASP A 34 6.71 37.80 2.72
C ASP A 34 5.87 36.86 3.62
N GLY A 35 6.47 36.24 4.64
CA GLY A 35 5.80 35.35 5.58
C GLY A 35 6.52 34.03 5.79
N TRP A 36 5.76 32.95 5.97
CA TRP A 36 6.31 31.62 6.19
C TRP A 36 6.14 30.74 4.96
N VAL A 37 7.16 29.96 4.65
CA VAL A 37 7.15 28.97 3.57
C VAL A 37 7.40 27.59 4.18
N SER A 38 6.53 26.64 3.89
CA SER A 38 6.78 25.23 4.24
C SER A 38 7.84 24.65 3.32
N VAL A 39 8.86 24.02 3.89
CA VAL A 39 9.95 23.36 3.18
C VAL A 39 9.92 21.87 3.51
N PHE A 40 9.87 21.04 2.48
CA PHE A 40 9.79 19.58 2.61
C PHE A 40 11.17 18.98 2.32
N VAL A 41 11.69 18.19 3.25
CA VAL A 41 13.06 17.66 3.21
C VAL A 41 13.04 16.13 3.40
N PRO A 42 13.56 15.32 2.46
CA PRO A 42 13.65 13.88 2.61
C PRO A 42 14.68 13.47 3.67
N HIS A 43 14.58 12.24 4.17
CA HIS A 43 15.54 11.65 5.14
C HIS A 43 15.76 12.49 6.39
N THR A 44 14.72 13.21 6.81
CA THR A 44 14.68 13.97 8.06
C THR A 44 13.60 13.43 8.99
N ALA A 45 13.69 13.79 10.27
CA ALA A 45 12.75 13.40 11.32
C ALA A 45 12.30 14.65 12.10
N PRO A 46 11.07 14.69 12.62
CA PRO A 46 10.64 15.73 13.56
C PRO A 46 11.64 15.90 14.71
N GLY A 47 12.07 17.15 14.96
CA GLY A 47 13.13 17.52 15.90
C GLY A 47 14.54 17.61 15.30
N ASP A 48 14.73 17.29 14.01
CA ASP A 48 16.00 17.58 13.33
C ASP A 48 16.15 19.09 13.10
N ALA A 49 17.30 19.66 13.44
CA ALA A 49 17.76 20.94 12.89
C ALA A 49 18.65 20.65 11.69
N VAL A 50 18.30 21.21 10.52
CA VAL A 50 18.94 20.85 9.25
C VAL A 50 19.39 22.05 8.46
N ARG A 51 20.47 21.87 7.71
CA ARG A 51 20.80 22.69 6.55
C ARG A 51 20.37 21.95 5.29
N CYS A 52 19.50 22.55 4.49
CA CYS A 52 19.00 21.97 3.26
C CYS A 52 19.14 22.93 2.08
N ARG A 53 19.23 22.38 0.86
CA ARG A 53 19.34 23.14 -0.38
C ARG A 53 18.05 23.06 -1.16
N VAL A 54 17.45 24.20 -1.47
CA VAL A 54 16.17 24.28 -2.20
C VAL A 54 16.36 23.66 -3.59
N ALA A 55 15.61 22.59 -3.85
CA ALA A 55 15.69 21.84 -5.10
C ALA A 55 14.54 22.22 -6.04
N ARG A 56 13.34 22.46 -5.51
CA ARG A 56 12.14 22.80 -6.28
C ARG A 56 11.27 23.78 -5.52
N ILE A 57 10.61 24.68 -6.27
CA ILE A 57 9.70 25.68 -5.72
C ILE A 57 8.33 25.52 -6.35
N TYR A 58 7.32 25.49 -5.48
CA TYR A 58 5.91 25.48 -5.84
C TYR A 58 5.25 26.75 -5.33
N LYS A 59 3.99 26.97 -5.75
CA LYS A 59 3.22 28.20 -5.43
C LYS A 59 3.09 28.49 -3.92
N ARG A 60 3.16 27.47 -3.06
CA ARG A 60 2.91 27.61 -1.60
C ARG A 60 3.95 26.93 -0.70
N TYR A 61 4.92 26.23 -1.30
CA TYR A 61 5.91 25.45 -0.55
C TYR A 61 7.15 25.22 -1.42
N ALA A 62 8.23 24.76 -0.80
CA ALA A 62 9.44 24.33 -1.48
C ALA A 62 9.78 22.88 -1.09
N GLU A 63 10.50 22.20 -1.97
CA GLU A 63 11.18 20.95 -1.64
C GLU A 63 12.69 21.21 -1.65
N ALA A 64 13.39 20.66 -0.69
CA ALA A 64 14.83 20.83 -0.54
C ALA A 64 15.51 19.47 -0.30
N ASP A 65 16.77 19.36 -0.70
CA ASP A 65 17.61 18.21 -0.40
C ASP A 65 18.38 18.46 0.90
N LEU A 66 18.45 17.45 1.76
CA LEU A 66 19.23 17.51 3.00
C LEU A 66 20.72 17.66 2.64
N VAL A 67 21.39 18.68 3.20
CA VAL A 67 22.84 18.89 3.03
C VAL A 67 23.58 18.45 4.28
N HIS A 68 23.17 18.95 5.46
CA HIS A 68 23.75 18.56 6.74
C HIS A 68 22.67 18.47 7.83
N LEU A 69 22.81 17.48 8.71
CA LEU A 69 22.16 17.48 10.01
C LEU A 69 22.99 18.35 10.94
N LEU A 70 22.42 19.47 11.40
CA LEU A 70 23.07 20.37 12.36
C LEU A 70 22.86 19.84 13.78
N GLN A 71 21.65 19.36 14.05
CA GLN A 71 21.30 18.67 15.29
C GLN A 71 20.34 17.52 14.96
N PRO A 72 20.69 16.27 15.27
CA PRO A 72 19.78 15.15 15.06
C PRO A 72 18.64 15.16 16.08
N SER A 73 17.45 14.80 15.62
CA SER A 73 16.30 14.47 16.47
C SER A 73 16.66 13.36 17.46
N PRO A 74 16.16 13.41 18.70
CA PRO A 74 16.31 12.32 19.66
C PRO A 74 15.64 11.01 19.21
N HIS A 75 14.77 11.07 18.19
CA HIS A 75 14.03 9.93 17.67
C HIS A 75 14.70 9.24 16.47
N ARG A 76 15.97 9.55 16.22
CA ARG A 76 16.74 8.92 15.15
C ARG A 76 17.30 7.57 15.59
N THR A 77 17.31 6.63 14.65
CA THR A 77 18.00 5.36 14.77
C THR A 77 18.86 5.12 13.53
N GLU A 78 19.90 4.30 13.66
CA GLU A 78 20.65 3.84 12.49
C GLU A 78 19.77 2.90 11.65
N PRO A 79 19.64 3.14 10.33
CA PRO A 79 18.87 2.26 9.46
C PRO A 79 19.45 0.84 9.40
N ALA A 80 18.61 -0.17 9.64
CA ALA A 80 19.02 -1.58 9.57
C ALA A 80 19.39 -2.06 8.14
N CYS A 81 19.01 -1.30 7.11
CA CYS A 81 19.25 -1.62 5.71
C CYS A 81 20.41 -0.77 5.16
N PRO A 82 21.49 -1.40 4.65
CA PRO A 82 22.63 -0.65 4.10
C PRO A 82 22.26 0.16 2.84
N HIS A 83 21.16 -0.20 2.17
CA HIS A 83 20.68 0.48 0.96
C HIS A 83 19.76 1.67 1.25
N PHE A 84 19.47 1.97 2.52
CA PHE A 84 18.35 2.85 2.91
C PHE A 84 18.40 4.24 2.26
N PHE A 85 19.56 4.90 2.26
CA PHE A 85 19.66 6.27 1.75
C PHE A 85 19.66 6.36 0.21
N GLU A 86 19.82 5.24 -0.49
CA GLU A 86 19.85 5.16 -1.95
C GLU A 86 18.53 4.60 -2.52
N CYS A 87 18.05 3.50 -1.94
CA CYS A 87 16.86 2.76 -2.37
C CYS A 87 15.57 3.54 -2.08
N GLY A 88 14.74 3.76 -3.10
CA GLY A 88 13.48 4.51 -2.97
C GLY A 88 12.31 3.77 -2.31
N ALA A 89 12.52 2.60 -1.71
CA ALA A 89 11.43 1.74 -1.21
C ALA A 89 11.06 1.97 0.27
N CYS A 90 12.02 2.38 1.11
CA CYS A 90 11.80 2.69 2.52
C CYS A 90 12.25 4.14 2.74
N GLU A 91 11.49 4.92 3.50
CA GLU A 91 11.75 6.36 3.67
C GLU A 91 11.95 6.76 5.13
N LEU A 92 11.61 5.89 6.09
CA LEU A 92 11.55 6.23 7.53
C LEU A 92 12.43 5.35 8.43
N MET A 93 13.30 4.51 7.88
CA MET A 93 14.12 3.56 8.66
C MET A 93 15.15 4.26 9.58
N HIS A 94 15.41 5.55 9.36
CA HIS A 94 16.23 6.39 10.24
C HIS A 94 15.46 6.93 11.46
N ILE A 95 14.19 6.57 11.65
CA ILE A 95 13.33 6.99 12.76
C ILE A 95 12.97 5.77 13.61
N GLU A 96 13.02 5.91 14.95
CA GLU A 96 12.54 4.89 15.89
C GLU A 96 11.10 4.45 15.55
N TYR A 97 10.83 3.14 15.64
CA TYR A 97 9.60 2.60 15.05
C TYR A 97 8.32 3.10 15.74
N ASP A 98 8.32 3.22 17.06
CA ASP A 98 7.19 3.78 17.81
C ASP A 98 6.88 5.22 17.36
N LYS A 99 7.92 6.00 17.05
CA LYS A 99 7.80 7.35 16.51
C LYS A 99 7.35 7.39 15.06
N GLN A 100 7.74 6.42 14.23
CA GLN A 100 7.19 6.29 12.87
C GLN A 100 5.67 6.16 12.91
N LEU A 101 5.14 5.30 13.78
CA LEU A 101 3.70 5.08 13.89
C LEU A 101 2.98 6.34 14.36
N ALA A 102 3.49 7.01 15.39
CA ALA A 102 2.95 8.27 15.89
C ALA A 102 2.94 9.35 14.82
N PHE A 103 4.08 9.63 14.18
CA PHE A 103 4.18 10.68 13.17
C PHE A 103 3.33 10.42 11.92
N LYS A 104 3.20 9.15 11.50
CA LYS A 104 2.29 8.78 10.40
C LYS A 104 0.82 9.04 10.78
N ALA A 105 0.42 8.67 12.00
CA ALA A 105 -0.93 8.90 12.49
C ALA A 105 -1.25 10.40 12.62
N ASP A 106 -0.31 11.19 13.14
CA ASP A 106 -0.45 12.65 13.24
C ASP A 106 -0.60 13.29 11.87
N ALA A 107 0.22 12.88 10.89
CA ALA A 107 0.15 13.35 9.52
C ALA A 107 -1.19 13.01 8.85
N ALA A 108 -1.70 11.79 9.06
CA ALA A 108 -2.99 11.35 8.54
C ALA A 108 -4.14 12.11 9.20
N SER A 109 -4.14 12.19 10.53
CA SER A 109 -5.14 12.91 11.33
C SER A 109 -5.21 14.39 10.95
N PHE A 110 -4.07 15.05 10.71
CA PHE A 110 -4.02 16.43 10.24
C PHE A 110 -4.76 16.63 8.89
N VAL A 111 -4.68 15.66 7.99
CA VAL A 111 -5.41 15.70 6.71
C VAL A 111 -6.91 15.47 6.93
N LEU A 112 -7.29 14.51 7.78
CA LEU A 112 -8.68 14.19 8.09
C LEU A 112 -9.40 15.32 8.84
N LYS A 113 -8.71 16.03 9.73
CA LYS A 113 -9.24 17.22 10.44
C LYS A 113 -9.73 18.29 9.47
N ARG A 114 -9.05 18.48 8.33
CA ARG A 114 -9.47 19.41 7.27
C ARG A 114 -10.70 18.96 6.49
N ALA A 115 -11.08 17.69 6.59
CA ALA A 115 -12.33 17.15 6.09
C ALA A 115 -13.47 17.19 7.13
N GLY A 116 -13.23 17.76 8.31
CA GLY A 116 -14.21 17.81 9.40
C GLY A 116 -14.25 16.54 10.26
N VAL A 117 -13.22 15.70 10.18
CA VAL A 117 -13.07 14.52 11.03
C VAL A 117 -11.98 14.79 12.06
N GLU A 118 -12.40 15.14 13.27
CA GLU A 118 -11.53 15.34 14.43
C GLU A 118 -12.04 14.44 15.56
N ALA A 119 -11.25 13.42 15.90
CA ALA A 119 -11.60 12.45 16.93
C ALA A 119 -10.34 11.80 17.52
N PRO A 120 -10.43 11.25 18.73
CA PRO A 120 -9.43 10.32 19.24
C PRO A 120 -9.22 9.18 18.24
N TYR A 121 -7.97 8.72 18.13
CA TYR A 121 -7.60 7.58 17.29
C TYR A 121 -6.71 6.61 18.05
N GLU A 122 -6.79 5.35 17.65
CA GLU A 122 -5.85 4.31 18.07
C GLU A 122 -4.88 3.99 16.94
N THR A 123 -3.65 3.62 17.30
CA THR A 123 -2.65 3.15 16.35
C THR A 123 -2.34 1.68 16.56
N ILE A 124 -2.20 0.93 15.47
CA ILE A 124 -1.98 -0.52 15.48
C ILE A 124 -0.73 -0.84 14.68
N ALA A 125 0.26 -1.42 15.36
CA ALA A 125 1.44 -1.99 14.71
C ALA A 125 1.12 -3.37 14.10
N PRO A 126 1.74 -3.77 12.98
CA PRO A 126 1.48 -5.05 12.32
C PRO A 126 2.22 -6.23 12.96
N GLY A 127 2.88 -6.01 14.12
CA GLY A 127 3.84 -6.94 14.73
C GLY A 127 5.27 -6.44 14.54
N SER A 128 6.05 -7.12 13.71
CA SER A 128 7.45 -6.74 13.45
C SER A 128 7.56 -5.64 12.39
N PRO A 129 8.36 -4.58 12.61
CA PRO A 129 8.55 -3.50 11.66
C PRO A 129 9.55 -3.84 10.55
N LEU A 130 10.17 -5.02 10.62
CA LEU A 130 11.02 -5.64 9.60
C LEU A 130 10.46 -7.03 9.29
N ARG A 131 10.92 -7.67 8.21
CA ARG A 131 10.51 -9.05 7.86
C ARG A 131 9.00 -9.28 7.72
N TYR A 132 8.25 -8.26 7.32
CA TYR A 132 6.79 -8.35 7.21
C TYR A 132 6.31 -8.59 5.77
N ARG A 133 7.13 -8.24 4.77
CA ARG A 133 6.72 -8.16 3.37
C ARG A 133 6.88 -9.52 2.69
N ALA A 134 5.75 -10.17 2.43
CA ALA A 134 5.66 -11.49 1.80
C ALA A 134 5.63 -11.46 0.26
N ARG A 135 5.66 -10.26 -0.33
CA ARG A 135 5.64 -10.06 -1.78
C ARG A 135 6.41 -8.81 -2.20
N ALA A 136 7.28 -8.94 -3.19
CA ALA A 136 7.98 -7.81 -3.80
C ALA A 136 7.80 -7.77 -5.31
N GLU A 137 7.74 -6.54 -5.81
CA GLU A 137 7.91 -6.20 -7.22
C GLU A 137 9.27 -5.56 -7.37
N LEU A 138 10.14 -6.10 -8.23
CA LEU A 138 11.52 -5.65 -8.37
C LEU A 138 11.79 -5.22 -9.82
N HIS A 139 12.67 -4.23 -9.97
CA HIS A 139 13.20 -3.83 -11.26
C HIS A 139 14.46 -4.63 -11.59
N CYS A 140 14.65 -4.91 -12.87
CA CYS A 140 15.80 -5.62 -13.38
C CYS A 140 16.31 -4.94 -14.64
N ILE A 141 17.62 -4.68 -14.71
CA ILE A 141 18.28 -4.08 -15.87
C ILE A 141 19.52 -4.88 -16.26
N ALA A 142 19.99 -4.67 -17.50
CA ALA A 142 21.25 -5.23 -17.97
C ALA A 142 22.43 -4.81 -17.07
N GLY A 143 23.29 -5.77 -16.74
CA GLY A 143 24.53 -5.53 -16.01
C GLY A 143 25.76 -6.01 -16.79
N ARG A 144 26.92 -6.04 -16.12
CA ARG A 144 28.20 -6.44 -16.74
C ARG A 144 28.29 -7.97 -16.87
N ALA A 145 28.99 -8.46 -17.90
CA ALA A 145 29.25 -9.89 -18.11
C ALA A 145 27.99 -10.78 -18.08
N ASN A 146 26.88 -10.31 -18.67
CA ASN A 146 25.57 -10.99 -18.70
C ASN A 146 24.94 -11.22 -17.31
N ARG A 147 25.45 -10.62 -16.24
CA ARG A 147 24.80 -10.66 -14.92
C ARG A 147 23.88 -9.44 -14.76
N PRO A 148 22.55 -9.60 -14.75
CA PRO A 148 21.64 -8.47 -14.57
C PRO A 148 21.73 -7.91 -13.16
N ARG A 149 21.36 -6.64 -13.04
CA ARG A 149 21.22 -5.95 -11.76
C ARG A 149 19.75 -5.96 -11.38
N VAL A 150 19.46 -6.28 -10.12
CA VAL A 150 18.09 -6.40 -9.60
C VAL A 150 17.95 -5.55 -8.35
N GLY A 151 16.85 -4.81 -8.26
CA GLY A 151 16.56 -4.01 -7.08
C GLY A 151 15.41 -3.03 -7.24
N TYR A 152 15.52 -1.89 -6.57
CA TYR A 152 14.56 -0.79 -6.66
C TYR A 152 15.19 0.42 -7.34
N PHE A 153 14.37 1.30 -7.89
CA PHE A 153 14.87 2.60 -8.31
C PHE A 153 15.17 3.49 -7.10
N ALA A 154 16.18 4.35 -7.25
CA ALA A 154 16.45 5.41 -6.30
C ALA A 154 15.27 6.39 -6.23
N ARG A 155 15.12 7.08 -5.09
CA ARG A 155 13.99 7.97 -4.84
C ARG A 155 13.84 9.00 -5.97
N ARG A 156 12.67 9.01 -6.62
CA ARG A 156 12.31 9.91 -7.73
C ARG A 156 13.31 9.88 -8.90
N SER A 157 13.93 8.72 -9.15
CA SER A 157 14.87 8.47 -10.23
C SER A 157 14.49 7.19 -10.99
N HIS A 158 15.10 6.97 -12.16
CA HIS A 158 15.10 5.67 -12.86
C HIS A 158 16.46 4.96 -12.72
N GLU A 159 17.32 5.47 -11.84
CA GLU A 159 18.58 4.84 -11.49
C GLU A 159 18.33 3.63 -10.58
N LEU A 160 18.76 2.45 -11.01
CA LEU A 160 18.61 1.23 -10.24
C LEU A 160 19.64 1.16 -9.10
N VAL A 161 19.15 0.95 -7.88
CA VAL A 161 19.93 0.54 -6.70
C VAL A 161 19.89 -0.98 -6.62
N GLU A 162 21.04 -1.61 -6.81
CA GLU A 162 21.16 -3.07 -6.75
C GLU A 162 21.14 -3.54 -5.30
N LEU A 163 20.24 -4.47 -4.98
CA LEU A 163 20.03 -4.90 -3.60
C LEU A 163 20.83 -6.17 -3.30
N SER A 164 21.71 -6.11 -2.31
CA SER A 164 22.33 -7.30 -1.69
C SER A 164 21.41 -8.05 -0.71
N GLY A 165 20.26 -7.46 -0.41
CA GLY A 165 19.26 -7.95 0.52
C GLY A 165 18.20 -6.88 0.78
N CYS A 166 17.10 -7.27 1.42
CA CYS A 166 16.00 -6.37 1.74
C CYS A 166 15.42 -6.74 3.10
N LYS A 167 15.60 -5.86 4.09
CA LYS A 167 15.26 -6.14 5.49
C LYS A 167 13.76 -6.19 5.79
N VAL A 168 12.93 -5.60 4.92
CA VAL A 168 11.47 -5.68 5.05
C VAL A 168 10.90 -6.98 4.48
N LEU A 169 11.63 -7.68 3.60
CA LEU A 169 11.19 -8.97 3.06
C LEU A 169 11.28 -10.07 4.11
N VAL A 170 10.28 -10.96 4.12
CA VAL A 170 10.35 -12.24 4.83
C VAL A 170 11.54 -13.06 4.32
N ALA A 171 12.09 -13.96 5.14
CA ALA A 171 13.31 -14.68 4.81
C ALA A 171 13.26 -15.41 3.45
N PRO A 172 12.20 -16.15 3.09
CA PRO A 172 12.11 -16.80 1.77
C PRO A 172 12.18 -15.81 0.59
N CYS A 173 11.55 -14.64 0.73
CA CYS A 173 11.57 -13.61 -0.32
C CYS A 173 12.94 -12.93 -0.42
N GLU A 174 13.64 -12.70 0.69
CA GLU A 174 14.98 -12.13 0.67
C GLU A 174 16.01 -13.11 0.08
N GLU A 175 15.92 -14.40 0.42
CA GLU A 175 16.74 -15.45 -0.19
C GLU A 175 16.53 -15.51 -1.71
N SER A 176 15.27 -15.42 -2.13
CA SER A 176 14.90 -15.36 -3.55
C SER A 176 15.51 -14.14 -4.25
N LEU A 177 15.45 -12.96 -3.62
CA LEU A 177 16.06 -11.73 -4.13
C LEU A 177 17.58 -11.91 -4.35
N ARG A 178 18.30 -12.50 -3.38
CA ARG A 178 19.76 -12.70 -3.48
C ARG A 178 20.15 -13.66 -4.59
N ALA A 179 19.36 -14.71 -4.80
CA ALA A 179 19.62 -15.70 -5.84
C ALA A 179 19.25 -15.21 -7.25
N LEU A 180 18.41 -14.17 -7.36
CA LEU A 180 17.81 -13.77 -8.62
C LEU A 180 18.83 -13.32 -9.67
N PRO A 181 19.83 -12.45 -9.40
CA PRO A 181 20.81 -12.05 -10.41
C PRO A 181 21.56 -13.23 -11.05
N ASP A 182 22.03 -14.19 -10.23
CA ASP A 182 22.82 -15.33 -10.71
C ASP A 182 21.94 -16.35 -11.44
N LEU A 183 20.69 -16.51 -11.02
CA LEU A 183 19.69 -17.29 -11.74
C LEU A 183 19.43 -16.68 -13.12
N LEU A 184 19.21 -15.36 -13.16
CA LEU A 184 18.89 -14.66 -14.40
C LEU A 184 20.08 -14.67 -15.37
N ALA A 185 21.30 -14.46 -14.89
CA ALA A 185 22.52 -14.47 -15.70
C ALA A 185 22.74 -15.78 -16.46
N ARG A 186 22.29 -16.90 -15.88
CA ARG A 186 22.43 -18.26 -16.43
C ARG A 186 21.33 -18.64 -17.40
N CYS A 187 20.18 -17.96 -17.32
CA CYS A 187 18.99 -18.31 -18.09
C CYS A 187 18.76 -17.38 -19.28
N LEU A 188 19.36 -16.19 -19.30
CA LEU A 188 18.89 -15.07 -20.12
C LEU A 188 20.04 -14.33 -20.80
N PRO A 189 20.02 -14.14 -22.13
CA PRO A 189 20.87 -13.14 -22.76
C PRO A 189 20.28 -11.76 -22.45
N VAL A 190 20.88 -11.00 -21.54
CA VAL A 190 20.40 -9.65 -21.20
C VAL A 190 20.99 -8.65 -22.21
N SER A 191 20.63 -8.82 -23.47
CA SER A 191 21.17 -8.06 -24.59
C SER A 191 20.18 -6.99 -25.05
N ARG A 192 19.93 -5.99 -24.19
CA ARG A 192 19.74 -4.57 -24.57
C ARG A 192 19.52 -3.67 -23.34
N PRO A 193 20.15 -2.48 -23.28
CA PRO A 193 19.71 -1.39 -22.43
C PRO A 193 18.56 -0.65 -23.12
N GLY A 194 17.39 -0.67 -22.50
CA GLY A 194 16.21 0.06 -22.98
C GLY A 194 14.94 -0.52 -22.37
N THR A 195 14.40 0.15 -21.35
CA THR A 195 13.00 0.19 -20.86
C THR A 195 12.08 -1.04 -20.98
N ASP A 196 12.61 -2.25 -21.08
CA ASP A 196 11.85 -3.46 -20.78
C ASP A 196 11.80 -3.56 -19.25
N GLU A 197 10.81 -2.92 -18.65
CA GLU A 197 10.43 -3.18 -17.27
C GLU A 197 10.15 -4.68 -17.12
N LEU A 198 11.16 -5.45 -16.71
CA LEU A 198 10.94 -6.80 -16.24
C LEU A 198 10.21 -6.70 -14.90
N TYR A 199 8.89 -6.86 -14.94
CA TYR A 199 8.02 -6.96 -13.77
C TYR A 199 8.32 -8.24 -13.00
N PHE A 200 9.25 -8.19 -12.05
CA PHE A 200 9.47 -9.30 -11.12
C PHE A 200 8.53 -9.19 -9.92
N LYS A 201 7.26 -9.56 -10.06
CA LYS A 201 6.42 -9.97 -8.91
C LYS A 201 6.99 -11.30 -8.42
N THR A 202 7.54 -11.35 -7.21
CA THR A 202 7.97 -12.64 -6.62
C THR A 202 6.73 -13.50 -6.32
N ALA A 203 6.33 -14.27 -7.33
CA ALA A 203 6.50 -15.71 -7.35
C ALA A 203 7.40 -16.06 -8.57
N ILE A 204 8.73 -16.07 -8.41
CA ILE A 204 9.57 -17.12 -9.01
C ILE A 204 9.55 -17.46 -10.52
N VAL A 205 10.12 -16.71 -11.49
CA VAL A 205 11.01 -17.15 -12.66
C VAL A 205 10.60 -16.68 -14.12
N TRP A 206 11.47 -16.84 -15.15
CA TRP A 206 11.36 -16.51 -16.61
C TRP A 206 12.01 -17.62 -17.53
N GLU A 207 11.88 -17.57 -18.89
CA GLU A 207 12.37 -18.53 -19.94
C GLU A 207 12.94 -17.82 -21.22
N TYR A 208 13.98 -18.37 -21.88
CA TYR A 208 14.17 -18.41 -23.37
C TYR A 208 15.08 -19.62 -23.78
N PRO A 209 15.21 -20.05 -25.06
CA PRO A 209 14.64 -21.29 -25.60
C PRO A 209 15.69 -22.29 -26.15
N GLN A 210 15.22 -23.53 -26.28
CA GLN A 210 15.76 -24.67 -27.05
C GLN A 210 17.12 -25.24 -26.56
N ASP A 211 17.05 -26.51 -26.14
CA ASP A 211 18.12 -27.45 -25.78
C ASP A 211 19.05 -27.10 -24.61
N SER A 212 18.63 -27.44 -23.38
CA SER A 212 19.55 -28.07 -22.43
C SER A 212 18.85 -28.71 -21.21
N ALA A 213 19.09 -30.00 -20.99
CA ALA A 213 18.61 -30.77 -19.84
C ALA A 213 19.05 -30.20 -18.46
N LEU A 214 20.05 -29.30 -18.44
CA LEU A 214 20.57 -28.64 -17.23
C LEU A 214 19.60 -27.60 -16.64
N VAL A 215 18.74 -26.99 -17.46
CA VAL A 215 17.73 -26.01 -17.00
C VAL A 215 16.65 -26.70 -16.17
N TRP A 216 16.18 -27.87 -16.62
CA TRP A 216 15.19 -28.70 -15.93
C TRP A 216 15.64 -29.21 -14.56
N ILE A 217 16.91 -29.60 -14.43
CA ILE A 217 17.50 -30.05 -13.15
C ILE A 217 17.54 -28.90 -12.13
N ARG A 218 17.69 -27.65 -12.59
CA ARG A 218 17.85 -26.47 -11.72
C ARG A 218 16.52 -25.81 -11.34
N LEU A 219 15.49 -25.90 -12.19
CA LEU A 219 14.11 -25.59 -11.79
C LEU A 219 13.63 -26.48 -10.63
N LYS A 220 14.09 -27.74 -10.56
CA LYS A 220 13.88 -28.60 -9.37
C LYS A 220 14.58 -28.07 -8.11
N ALA A 221 15.69 -27.36 -8.23
CA ALA A 221 16.38 -26.76 -7.08
C ALA A 221 15.63 -25.54 -6.50
N LEU A 222 14.95 -24.74 -7.33
CA LEU A 222 14.06 -23.66 -6.88
C LEU A 222 12.75 -24.18 -6.24
N ARG A 223 12.29 -25.37 -6.64
CA ARG A 223 11.25 -26.09 -5.89
C ARG A 223 11.71 -26.43 -4.47
N ARG A 224 13.00 -26.74 -4.28
CA ARG A 224 13.57 -26.99 -2.94
C ARG A 224 13.67 -25.74 -2.07
N SER A 225 13.51 -24.54 -2.63
CA SER A 225 13.44 -23.27 -1.87
C SER A 225 12.01 -22.83 -1.53
N GLY A 226 10.99 -23.68 -1.75
CA GLY A 226 9.59 -23.37 -1.39
C GLY A 226 8.82 -22.52 -2.40
N THR A 227 9.30 -22.40 -3.64
CA THR A 227 8.62 -21.63 -4.70
C THR A 227 7.34 -22.34 -5.18
N ALA A 228 6.18 -21.70 -5.02
CA ALA A 228 4.87 -22.27 -5.40
C ALA A 228 4.68 -22.40 -6.93
N GLY A 229 5.26 -21.48 -7.69
CA GLY A 229 5.25 -21.53 -9.14
C GLY A 229 5.85 -20.28 -9.74
N LEU A 230 5.76 -20.25 -11.06
CA LEU A 230 6.60 -19.49 -11.97
C LEU A 230 5.78 -19.05 -13.17
N TYR A 231 5.72 -17.74 -13.43
CA TYR A 231 4.89 -17.20 -14.51
C TYR A 231 5.55 -16.06 -15.26
N ARG A 232 5.36 -16.04 -16.58
CA ARG A 232 5.63 -14.88 -17.42
C ARG A 232 4.39 -14.01 -17.49
N VAL A 233 4.47 -12.77 -17.03
CA VAL A 233 3.37 -11.80 -17.14
C VAL A 233 3.61 -10.89 -18.35
N ARG A 234 2.67 -10.84 -19.29
CA ARG A 234 2.64 -9.89 -20.42
C ARG A 234 1.26 -9.24 -20.48
N GLY A 235 1.18 -7.97 -20.09
CA GLY A 235 -0.11 -7.31 -19.88
C GLY A 235 -0.93 -8.06 -18.83
N ASP A 236 -2.16 -8.44 -19.15
CA ASP A 236 -3.06 -9.16 -18.24
C ASP A 236 -2.90 -10.70 -18.25
N LYS A 237 -1.99 -11.23 -19.07
CA LYS A 237 -1.77 -12.68 -19.19
C LYS A 237 -0.57 -13.11 -18.38
N ALA A 238 -0.79 -14.04 -17.45
CA ALA A 238 0.29 -14.80 -16.83
C ALA A 238 0.35 -16.21 -17.44
N GLU A 239 1.44 -16.51 -18.12
CA GLU A 239 1.71 -17.83 -18.70
C GLU A 239 2.57 -18.63 -17.73
N PRO A 240 2.08 -19.74 -17.17
CA PRO A 240 2.86 -20.56 -16.26
C PRO A 240 4.02 -21.24 -16.99
N LEU A 241 5.23 -21.11 -16.46
CA LEU A 241 6.37 -21.94 -16.89
C LEU A 241 6.56 -23.13 -15.92
N THR A 242 6.21 -23.00 -14.64
CA THR A 242 5.98 -24.14 -13.74
C THR A 242 4.99 -23.79 -12.63
N GLY A 243 4.27 -24.79 -12.10
CA GLY A 243 3.20 -24.59 -11.13
C GLY A 243 1.94 -23.97 -11.75
N GLU A 244 0.89 -23.85 -10.94
CA GLU A 244 -0.36 -23.17 -11.35
C GLU A 244 -0.29 -21.69 -10.97
N PRO A 245 -0.83 -20.73 -11.76
CA PRO A 245 -0.79 -19.28 -11.49
C PRO A 245 -1.71 -18.85 -10.36
N VAL A 246 -1.57 -19.53 -9.23
CA VAL A 246 -2.27 -19.27 -7.98
C VAL A 246 -1.30 -19.47 -6.82
N PHE A 247 -1.44 -18.63 -5.80
CA PHE A 247 -0.77 -18.80 -4.52
C PHE A 247 -1.80 -18.70 -3.40
N ARG A 248 -1.50 -19.35 -2.27
CA ARG A 248 -2.27 -19.22 -1.04
C ARG A 248 -1.68 -18.14 -0.16
N PHE A 249 -2.54 -17.40 0.52
CA PHE A 249 -2.15 -16.43 1.52
C PHE A 249 -3.16 -16.43 2.67
N PRO A 250 -2.71 -16.17 3.91
CA PRO A 250 -3.61 -16.07 5.04
C PRO A 250 -4.42 -14.77 5.00
N SER A 251 -5.73 -14.90 5.18
CA SER A 251 -6.63 -13.83 5.61
C SER A 251 -7.12 -14.16 7.01
N ASP A 252 -6.40 -13.66 8.01
CA ASP A 252 -6.59 -14.02 9.42
C ASP A 252 -6.57 -15.55 9.65
N ALA A 253 -7.70 -16.15 10.06
CA ALA A 253 -7.78 -17.57 10.40
C ALA A 253 -8.00 -18.50 9.19
N VAL A 254 -8.24 -17.95 7.99
CA VAL A 254 -8.49 -18.75 6.77
C VAL A 254 -7.42 -18.50 5.72
N GLU A 255 -7.22 -19.46 4.82
CA GLU A 255 -6.37 -19.30 3.64
C GLU A 255 -7.19 -19.00 2.39
N LEU A 256 -6.78 -17.99 1.64
CA LEU A 256 -7.38 -17.60 0.37
C LEU A 256 -6.42 -17.89 -0.78
N VAL A 257 -7.00 -18.13 -1.96
CA VAL A 257 -6.27 -18.30 -3.21
C VAL A 257 -6.32 -17.00 -4.00
N ALA A 258 -5.16 -16.55 -4.48
CA ALA A 258 -5.04 -15.40 -5.38
C ALA A 258 -4.14 -15.73 -6.58
N HIS A 259 -4.32 -14.99 -7.66
CA HIS A 259 -3.39 -15.02 -8.79
C HIS A 259 -2.19 -14.09 -8.53
N PRO A 260 -0.98 -14.38 -9.02
CA PRO A 260 0.22 -13.55 -8.83
C PRO A 260 0.00 -12.05 -9.13
N ASP A 261 -0.79 -11.74 -10.16
CA ASP A 261 -1.13 -10.36 -10.50
C ASP A 261 -2.29 -9.73 -9.71
N SER A 262 -3.09 -10.52 -9.00
CA SER A 262 -4.16 -9.96 -8.17
C SER A 262 -3.58 -9.19 -6.98
N PHE A 263 -4.29 -8.17 -6.54
CA PHE A 263 -3.93 -7.44 -5.33
C PHE A 263 -4.17 -8.32 -4.10
N THR A 264 -3.17 -8.40 -3.24
CA THR A 264 -3.24 -9.01 -1.91
C THR A 264 -2.40 -8.15 -0.97
N GLN A 265 -2.78 -8.07 0.30
CA GLN A 265 -1.95 -7.37 1.27
C GLN A 265 -0.56 -8.01 1.36
N VAL A 266 0.48 -7.20 1.28
CA VAL A 266 1.88 -7.67 1.29
C VAL A 266 2.38 -7.99 2.70
N ASN A 267 1.70 -7.46 3.72
CA ASN A 267 1.96 -7.69 5.13
C ASN A 267 0.84 -8.55 5.70
N TRP A 268 1.06 -9.86 5.80
CA TRP A 268 0.00 -10.80 6.20
C TRP A 268 -0.39 -10.68 7.68
N ALA A 269 0.57 -10.40 8.56
CA ALA A 269 0.29 -10.15 9.97
C ALA A 269 -0.52 -8.85 10.15
N GLY A 270 -0.12 -7.79 9.45
CA GLY A 270 -0.87 -6.54 9.40
C GLY A 270 -2.26 -6.71 8.77
N ASN A 271 -2.40 -7.50 7.70
CA ASN A 271 -3.69 -7.83 7.10
C ASN A 271 -4.62 -8.52 8.10
N SER A 272 -4.10 -9.47 8.87
CA SER A 272 -4.88 -10.18 9.88
C SER A 272 -5.41 -9.22 10.96
N ARG A 273 -4.62 -8.20 11.34
CA ARG A 273 -5.09 -7.11 12.21
C ARG A 273 -6.19 -6.29 11.54
N LEU A 274 -5.98 -5.85 10.31
CA LEU A 274 -6.98 -5.08 9.55
C LEU A 274 -8.31 -5.83 9.41
N VAL A 275 -8.26 -7.12 9.05
CA VAL A 275 -9.44 -7.99 8.97
C VAL A 275 -10.15 -8.05 10.32
N ARG A 276 -9.44 -8.30 11.42
CA ARG A 276 -10.04 -8.35 12.76
C ARG A 276 -10.69 -7.04 13.18
N GLU A 277 -10.11 -5.89 12.84
CA GLU A 277 -10.73 -4.59 13.12
C GLU A 277 -12.05 -4.43 12.36
N VAL A 278 -12.06 -4.68 11.04
CA VAL A 278 -13.27 -4.58 10.22
C VAL A 278 -14.35 -5.57 10.68
N VAL A 279 -13.97 -6.81 10.96
CA VAL A 279 -14.84 -7.89 11.41
C VAL A 279 -15.36 -7.63 12.84
N GLY A 280 -14.54 -7.06 13.71
CA GLY A 280 -14.94 -6.65 15.06
C GLY A 280 -16.04 -5.59 15.04
N ILE A 281 -15.87 -4.55 14.21
CA ILE A 281 -16.91 -3.52 14.01
C ILE A 281 -18.18 -4.14 13.43
N ALA A 282 -18.06 -4.98 12.39
CA ALA A 282 -19.21 -5.64 11.79
C ALA A 282 -19.95 -6.55 12.79
N SER A 283 -19.22 -7.22 13.69
CA SER A 283 -19.80 -8.05 14.75
C SER A 283 -20.57 -7.23 15.77
N GLU A 284 -20.06 -6.05 16.15
CA GLU A 284 -20.74 -5.12 17.05
C GLU A 284 -22.05 -4.59 16.43
N ILE A 285 -22.06 -4.35 15.12
CA ILE A 285 -23.25 -3.92 14.38
C ILE A 285 -24.29 -5.06 14.25
N GLY A 286 -23.84 -6.30 13.98
CA GLY A 286 -24.71 -7.44 13.68
C GLY A 286 -25.61 -7.25 12.44
N PRO A 287 -25.07 -6.88 11.27
CA PRO A 287 -25.87 -6.51 10.10
C PRO A 287 -26.58 -7.72 9.49
N ARG A 288 -27.85 -7.58 9.07
CA ARG A 288 -28.54 -8.61 8.29
C ARG A 288 -28.08 -8.58 6.83
N SER A 289 -27.72 -7.40 6.34
CA SER A 289 -27.31 -7.15 4.96
C SER A 289 -26.03 -6.32 4.88
N VAL A 290 -25.03 -6.86 4.19
CA VAL A 290 -23.75 -6.18 3.94
C VAL A 290 -23.57 -5.96 2.44
N LEU A 291 -23.13 -4.77 2.05
CA LEU A 291 -22.62 -4.46 0.72
C LEU A 291 -21.13 -4.14 0.83
N GLU A 292 -20.28 -5.05 0.35
CA GLU A 292 -18.84 -4.85 0.29
C GLU A 292 -18.43 -4.37 -1.11
N LEU A 293 -17.72 -3.26 -1.16
CA LEU A 293 -17.19 -2.66 -2.38
C LEU A 293 -15.69 -2.91 -2.50
N HIS A 294 -15.24 -3.23 -3.71
CA HIS A 294 -13.84 -3.56 -4.02
C HIS A 294 -13.38 -4.84 -3.29
N ALA A 295 -14.23 -5.87 -3.35
CA ALA A 295 -14.04 -7.12 -2.60
C ALA A 295 -12.75 -7.88 -3.00
N GLY A 296 -12.17 -7.60 -4.17
CA GLY A 296 -10.99 -8.29 -4.66
C GLY A 296 -11.21 -9.80 -4.73
N VAL A 297 -10.35 -10.56 -4.06
CA VAL A 297 -10.44 -12.03 -3.95
C VAL A 297 -11.18 -12.50 -2.69
N GLY A 298 -11.76 -11.58 -1.91
CA GLY A 298 -12.57 -11.90 -0.73
C GLY A 298 -11.88 -11.72 0.61
N ASN A 299 -10.94 -10.76 0.73
CA ASN A 299 -10.16 -10.56 1.95
C ASN A 299 -11.06 -10.32 3.18
N PHE A 300 -12.10 -9.48 3.05
CA PHE A 300 -13.11 -9.28 4.09
C PHE A 300 -14.35 -10.13 3.85
N THR A 301 -14.75 -10.34 2.58
CA THR A 301 -15.99 -11.04 2.20
C THR A 301 -16.23 -12.33 2.96
N VAL A 302 -15.21 -13.19 3.05
CA VAL A 302 -15.34 -14.51 3.66
C VAL A 302 -15.63 -14.42 5.17
N HIS A 303 -15.10 -13.40 5.84
CA HIS A 303 -15.30 -13.17 7.27
C HIS A 303 -16.62 -12.44 7.54
N LEU A 304 -16.97 -11.47 6.70
CA LEU A 304 -18.26 -10.77 6.77
C LEU A 304 -19.43 -11.73 6.56
N ALA A 305 -19.26 -12.75 5.72
CA ALA A 305 -20.25 -13.80 5.49
C ALA A 305 -20.58 -14.62 6.75
N ALA A 306 -19.64 -14.76 7.70
CA ALA A 306 -19.88 -15.47 8.96
C ALA A 306 -20.72 -14.66 9.95
N ILE A 307 -20.78 -13.33 9.79
CA ILE A 307 -21.47 -12.41 10.70
C ILE A 307 -22.82 -11.99 10.12
N ALA A 308 -22.86 -11.72 8.82
CA ALA A 308 -24.02 -11.14 8.18
C ALA A 308 -25.05 -12.19 7.74
N GLY A 309 -26.34 -11.82 7.77
CA GLY A 309 -27.39 -12.65 7.20
C GLY A 309 -27.20 -12.90 5.70
N ARG A 310 -26.77 -11.87 4.96
CA ARG A 310 -26.38 -11.95 3.55
C ARG A 310 -25.33 -10.88 3.22
N THR A 311 -24.35 -11.25 2.39
CA THR A 311 -23.32 -10.33 1.89
C THR A 311 -23.41 -10.21 0.38
N THR A 312 -23.34 -8.98 -0.14
CA THR A 312 -23.13 -8.71 -1.57
C THR A 312 -21.73 -8.17 -1.77
N ALA A 313 -20.89 -8.92 -2.48
CA ALA A 313 -19.51 -8.55 -2.77
C ALA A 313 -19.39 -8.01 -4.19
N VAL A 314 -18.92 -6.76 -4.32
CA VAL A 314 -18.78 -6.05 -5.59
C VAL A 314 -17.31 -5.95 -5.96
N GLU A 315 -16.97 -6.44 -7.15
CA GLU A 315 -15.62 -6.36 -7.70
C GLU A 315 -15.68 -6.15 -9.22
N ALA A 316 -14.84 -5.28 -9.77
CA ALA A 316 -14.85 -4.96 -11.20
C ALA A 316 -14.06 -5.99 -12.03
N GLY A 317 -12.97 -6.51 -11.46
CA GLY A 317 -12.05 -7.44 -12.07
C GLY A 317 -12.68 -8.80 -12.39
N LYS A 318 -12.57 -9.23 -13.66
CA LYS A 318 -13.03 -10.56 -14.09
C LYS A 318 -12.27 -11.67 -13.38
N LYS A 319 -10.95 -11.50 -13.21
CA LYS A 319 -10.07 -12.48 -12.57
C LYS A 319 -10.33 -12.55 -11.08
N GLU A 320 -10.44 -11.39 -10.44
CA GLU A 320 -10.71 -11.22 -9.01
C GLU A 320 -12.07 -11.81 -8.65
N THR A 321 -13.14 -11.51 -9.41
CA THR A 321 -14.46 -12.13 -9.18
C THR A 321 -14.49 -13.64 -9.40
N ALA A 322 -13.67 -14.19 -10.31
CA ALA A 322 -13.55 -15.64 -10.48
C ALA A 322 -12.84 -16.29 -9.28
N LEU A 323 -11.76 -15.68 -8.79
CA LEU A 323 -11.02 -16.13 -7.61
C LEU A 323 -11.84 -15.99 -6.33
N LEU A 324 -12.60 -14.91 -6.18
CA LEU A 324 -13.54 -14.72 -5.08
C LEU A 324 -14.57 -15.86 -5.04
N ARG A 325 -15.20 -16.20 -6.17
CA ARG A 325 -16.14 -17.35 -6.22
C ARG A 325 -15.45 -18.66 -5.86
N LYS A 326 -14.22 -18.89 -6.34
CA LYS A 326 -13.42 -20.07 -5.99
C LYS A 326 -13.13 -20.12 -4.48
N ASN A 327 -12.79 -19.00 -3.85
CA ASN A 327 -12.54 -18.95 -2.41
C ASN A 327 -13.82 -19.22 -1.60
N LEU A 328 -14.96 -18.68 -2.03
CA LEU A 328 -16.25 -18.96 -1.41
C LEU A 328 -16.62 -20.45 -1.51
N GLU A 329 -16.39 -21.07 -2.67
CA GLU A 329 -16.60 -22.51 -2.89
C GLU A 329 -15.68 -23.36 -1.99
N LEU A 330 -14.38 -23.04 -1.93
CA LEU A 330 -13.41 -23.74 -1.09
C LEU A 330 -13.72 -23.66 0.41
N LEU A 331 -14.41 -22.61 0.84
CA LEU A 331 -14.81 -22.37 2.22
C LEU A 331 -16.28 -22.72 2.49
N GLU A 332 -16.98 -23.29 1.51
CA GLU A 332 -18.40 -23.68 1.59
C GLU A 332 -19.35 -22.53 1.99
N ILE A 333 -18.99 -21.29 1.61
CA ILE A 333 -19.77 -20.08 1.92
C ILE A 333 -20.85 -19.87 0.87
N THR A 334 -22.12 -19.90 1.29
CA THR A 334 -23.28 -19.88 0.38
C THR A 334 -24.14 -18.61 0.47
N ASN A 335 -23.96 -17.78 1.51
CA ASN A 335 -24.73 -16.56 1.74
C ASN A 335 -24.11 -15.29 1.12
N VAL A 336 -23.22 -15.44 0.15
CA VAL A 336 -22.55 -14.34 -0.56
C VAL A 336 -23.01 -14.27 -2.02
N SER A 337 -23.47 -13.09 -2.44
CA SER A 337 -23.74 -12.78 -3.84
C SER A 337 -22.58 -11.99 -4.45
N VAL A 338 -21.91 -12.54 -5.46
CA VAL A 338 -20.78 -11.89 -6.15
C VAL A 338 -21.26 -11.14 -7.38
N GLN A 339 -21.11 -9.81 -7.39
CA GLN A 339 -21.44 -8.93 -8.51
C GLN A 339 -20.19 -8.41 -9.21
N ARG A 340 -20.04 -8.72 -10.51
CA ARG A 340 -18.97 -8.13 -11.32
C ARG A 340 -19.39 -6.75 -11.83
N SER A 341 -19.00 -5.69 -11.15
CA SER A 341 -19.40 -4.33 -11.50
C SER A 341 -18.47 -3.27 -10.90
N LEU A 342 -18.57 -2.04 -11.40
CA LEU A 342 -17.96 -0.88 -10.75
C LEU A 342 -18.76 -0.53 -9.49
N ALA A 343 -18.07 -0.20 -8.40
CA ALA A 343 -18.69 0.19 -7.14
C ALA A 343 -19.70 1.34 -7.30
N GLU A 344 -19.32 2.38 -8.06
CA GLU A 344 -20.18 3.52 -8.43
C GLU A 344 -21.53 3.05 -9.00
N ARG A 345 -21.52 2.17 -10.00
CA ARG A 345 -22.74 1.67 -10.66
C ARG A 345 -23.62 0.82 -9.74
N VAL A 346 -23.03 0.14 -8.76
CA VAL A 346 -23.82 -0.62 -7.77
C VAL A 346 -24.46 0.35 -6.78
N LEU A 347 -23.71 1.34 -6.30
CA LEU A 347 -24.22 2.36 -5.39
C LEU A 347 -25.34 3.18 -6.02
N GLU A 348 -25.19 3.62 -7.27
CA GLU A 348 -26.23 4.35 -8.01
C GLU A 348 -27.53 3.53 -8.12
N ARG A 349 -27.42 2.25 -8.53
CA ARG A 349 -28.58 1.36 -8.64
C ARG A 349 -29.22 1.06 -7.29
N ALA A 350 -28.42 0.82 -6.25
CA ALA A 350 -28.91 0.59 -4.90
C ALA A 350 -29.67 1.82 -4.38
N ALA A 351 -29.09 3.01 -4.54
CA ALA A 351 -29.72 4.27 -4.15
C ALA A 351 -31.05 4.51 -4.89
N ALA A 352 -31.10 4.23 -6.19
CA ALA A 352 -32.33 4.35 -6.99
C ALA A 352 -33.42 3.33 -6.60
N SER A 353 -33.03 2.12 -6.18
CA SER A 353 -33.97 1.06 -5.79
C SER A 353 -34.60 1.26 -4.41
N GLY A 354 -34.04 2.15 -3.58
CA GLY A 354 -34.43 2.30 -2.17
C GLY A 354 -34.05 1.12 -1.27
N HIS A 355 -33.45 0.05 -1.81
CA HIS A 355 -32.94 -1.05 -1.01
C HIS A 355 -31.65 -0.65 -0.31
N ARG A 356 -31.74 -0.46 1.00
CA ARG A 356 -30.68 0.06 1.84
C ARG A 356 -30.04 -1.07 2.65
N PRO A 357 -28.74 -1.34 2.48
CA PRO A 357 -28.03 -2.29 3.32
C PRO A 357 -27.83 -1.72 4.73
N ASP A 358 -27.75 -2.60 5.73
CA ASP A 358 -27.45 -2.21 7.11
C ASP A 358 -26.00 -1.69 7.20
N LEU A 359 -25.06 -2.37 6.51
CA LEU A 359 -23.65 -2.02 6.48
C LEU A 359 -23.10 -1.95 5.04
N VAL A 360 -22.33 -0.89 4.75
CA VAL A 360 -21.44 -0.85 3.58
C VAL A 360 -19.98 -0.90 4.04
N VAL A 361 -19.19 -1.80 3.44
CA VAL A 361 -17.74 -1.88 3.66
C VAL A 361 -17.03 -1.39 2.40
N CYS A 362 -16.09 -0.45 2.53
CA CYS A 362 -15.32 0.12 1.42
C CYS A 362 -13.83 -0.10 1.64
N ASP A 363 -13.14 -0.72 0.67
CA ASP A 363 -11.66 -0.76 0.58
C ASP A 363 -11.19 -0.33 -0.83
N PRO A 364 -11.37 0.94 -1.20
CA PRO A 364 -11.06 1.40 -2.55
C PRO A 364 -9.56 1.46 -2.84
N PRO A 365 -9.16 1.51 -4.12
CA PRO A 365 -7.77 1.78 -4.49
C PRO A 365 -7.29 3.15 -3.98
N ARG A 366 -5.99 3.45 -4.14
CA ARG A 366 -5.35 4.70 -3.66
C ARG A 366 -6.10 5.98 -4.05
N GLY A 367 -6.86 5.96 -5.15
CA GLY A 367 -7.69 7.08 -5.62
C GLY A 367 -8.91 7.39 -4.75
N GLY A 368 -9.29 6.53 -3.79
CA GLY A 368 -10.54 6.59 -3.02
C GLY A 368 -11.74 6.08 -3.82
N LEU A 369 -12.95 6.22 -3.27
CA LEU A 369 -14.21 5.91 -3.97
C LEU A 369 -14.40 6.83 -5.18
N GLY A 370 -14.00 8.10 -5.04
CA GLY A 370 -14.25 9.15 -6.01
C GLY A 370 -15.58 9.88 -5.73
N PRO A 371 -15.74 11.13 -6.23
CA PRO A 371 -16.87 11.99 -5.86
C PRO A 371 -18.24 11.34 -6.12
N LYS A 372 -18.45 10.79 -7.32
CA LYS A 372 -19.75 10.21 -7.71
C LYS A 372 -20.15 9.00 -6.85
N ALA A 373 -19.19 8.12 -6.55
CA ALA A 373 -19.44 6.97 -5.69
C ALA A 373 -19.68 7.42 -4.23
N ALA A 374 -18.93 8.41 -3.74
CA ALA A 374 -19.18 9.00 -2.41
C ALA A 374 -20.56 9.65 -2.30
N ASP A 375 -20.99 10.39 -3.33
CA ASP A 375 -22.33 11.01 -3.39
C ASP A 375 -23.43 9.96 -3.47
N SER A 376 -23.22 8.88 -4.22
CA SER A 376 -24.15 7.76 -4.32
C SER A 376 -24.25 6.99 -2.99
N LEU A 377 -23.13 6.79 -2.29
CA LEU A 377 -23.10 6.19 -0.95
C LEU A 377 -23.82 7.07 0.08
N ALA A 378 -23.60 8.38 0.02
CA ALA A 378 -24.33 9.34 0.86
C ALA A 378 -25.83 9.34 0.55
N SER A 379 -26.22 9.11 -0.71
CA SER A 379 -27.63 9.06 -1.14
C SER A 379 -28.30 7.74 -0.73
N LEU A 380 -27.62 6.60 -0.89
CA LEU A 380 -28.03 5.29 -0.40
C LEU A 380 -28.22 5.29 1.13
N ALA A 381 -27.38 6.07 1.81
CA ALA A 381 -27.46 6.39 3.22
C ALA A 381 -27.55 5.17 4.17
N PRO A 382 -26.77 4.06 4.02
CA PRO A 382 -26.79 2.88 4.92
C PRO A 382 -26.70 3.20 6.43
N ASP A 383 -27.02 2.26 7.31
CA ASP A 383 -26.97 2.53 8.77
C ASP A 383 -25.54 2.74 9.23
N HIS A 384 -24.64 1.93 8.69
CA HIS A 384 -23.22 1.98 8.99
C HIS A 384 -22.37 1.95 7.73
N ILE A 385 -21.21 2.60 7.79
CA ILE A 385 -20.15 2.49 6.80
C ILE A 385 -18.86 2.13 7.55
N ILE A 386 -18.18 1.08 7.10
CA ILE A 386 -16.77 0.84 7.43
C ILE A 386 -15.95 1.24 6.22
N TYR A 387 -15.01 2.18 6.40
CA TYR A 387 -14.16 2.68 5.33
C TYR A 387 -12.69 2.37 5.67
N VAL A 388 -12.06 1.57 4.81
CA VAL A 388 -10.63 1.26 4.83
C VAL A 388 -9.92 2.10 3.78
N SER A 389 -8.78 2.72 4.09
CA SER A 389 -8.04 3.52 3.12
C SER A 389 -6.54 3.61 3.39
N CYS A 390 -5.77 3.36 2.35
CA CYS A 390 -4.31 3.54 2.33
C CYS A 390 -3.87 4.97 1.98
N ASN A 391 -4.80 5.91 1.76
CA ASN A 391 -4.48 7.28 1.34
C ASN A 391 -5.37 8.33 2.06
N PRO A 392 -4.82 9.04 3.05
CA PRO A 392 -5.55 10.05 3.82
C PRO A 392 -6.14 11.17 2.97
N ALA A 393 -5.52 11.53 1.84
CA ALA A 393 -5.97 12.66 1.02
C ALA A 393 -7.23 12.34 0.21
N SER A 394 -7.30 11.16 -0.42
CA SER A 394 -8.50 10.72 -1.14
C SER A 394 -9.62 10.36 -0.17
N LEU A 395 -9.29 9.75 0.97
CA LEU A 395 -10.23 9.54 2.07
C LEU A 395 -10.84 10.86 2.56
N ALA A 396 -10.02 11.88 2.86
CA ALA A 396 -10.50 13.19 3.28
C ALA A 396 -11.42 13.85 2.25
N ARG A 397 -11.17 13.64 0.94
CA ARG A 397 -12.09 14.11 -0.12
C ARG A 397 -13.44 13.41 -0.02
N ASP A 398 -13.45 12.08 0.09
CA ASP A 398 -14.68 11.29 0.08
C ASP A 398 -15.50 11.52 1.36
N LEU A 399 -14.82 11.68 2.51
CA LEU A 399 -15.45 11.98 3.80
C LEU A 399 -16.20 13.31 3.81
N LYS A 400 -15.75 14.33 3.07
CA LYS A 400 -16.45 15.63 3.02
C LYS A 400 -17.92 15.50 2.62
N THR A 401 -18.24 14.56 1.73
CA THR A 401 -19.62 14.25 1.34
C THR A 401 -20.35 13.47 2.45
N LEU A 402 -19.67 12.51 3.08
CA LEU A 402 -20.28 11.58 4.03
C LEU A 402 -20.58 12.23 5.40
N ILE A 403 -19.67 13.06 5.94
CA ILE A 403 -19.79 13.62 7.30
C ILE A 403 -21.04 14.49 7.52
N ALA A 404 -21.70 14.95 6.46
CA ALA A 404 -22.98 15.64 6.56
C ALA A 404 -24.06 14.74 7.18
N LYS A 405 -24.12 13.48 6.74
CA LYS A 405 -25.15 12.49 7.12
C LYS A 405 -24.70 11.48 8.18
N TYR A 406 -23.40 11.41 8.44
CA TYR A 406 -22.82 10.41 9.33
C TYR A 406 -22.03 11.05 10.47
N GLU A 407 -21.99 10.37 11.59
CA GLU A 407 -21.09 10.64 12.70
C GLU A 407 -19.97 9.59 12.75
N LEU A 408 -18.77 10.01 13.15
CA LEU A 408 -17.65 9.11 13.35
C LEU A 408 -17.81 8.39 14.69
N ARG A 409 -17.77 7.06 14.66
CA ARG A 409 -17.77 6.20 15.85
C ARG A 409 -16.39 5.75 16.26
N MET A 410 -15.53 5.48 15.29
CA MET A 410 -14.18 4.99 15.54
C MET A 410 -13.23 5.41 14.42
N LEU A 411 -12.00 5.77 14.79
CA LEU A 411 -10.88 6.01 13.89
C LEU A 411 -9.66 5.21 14.35
N LYS A 412 -9.13 4.35 13.47
CA LYS A 412 -7.93 3.56 13.71
C LYS A 412 -6.94 3.75 12.58
N PHE A 413 -5.66 3.82 12.94
CA PHE A 413 -4.57 3.81 11.99
C PHE A 413 -3.75 2.53 12.13
N ILE A 414 -3.58 1.80 11.04
CA ILE A 414 -2.88 0.50 11.04
C ILE A 414 -1.65 0.62 10.13
N ASP A 415 -0.48 0.32 10.67
CA ASP A 415 0.75 0.37 9.90
C ASP A 415 0.97 -0.93 9.12
N LEU A 416 0.35 -1.05 7.95
CA LEU A 416 0.58 -2.17 7.04
C LEU A 416 1.98 -2.13 6.40
N PHE A 417 2.62 -0.96 6.36
CA PHE A 417 3.89 -0.74 5.66
C PHE A 417 4.93 -0.02 6.55
N PRO A 418 5.43 -0.68 7.62
CA PRO A 418 6.53 -0.16 8.41
C PRO A 418 7.72 0.28 7.55
N GLN A 419 8.49 1.26 8.03
CA GLN A 419 9.63 1.89 7.32
C GLN A 419 9.24 2.74 6.09
N THR A 420 7.96 2.80 5.74
CA THR A 420 7.41 3.66 4.68
C THR A 420 6.44 4.69 5.28
N PRO A 421 6.08 5.77 4.56
CA PRO A 421 5.13 6.75 5.07
C PRO A 421 3.67 6.31 4.97
N HIS A 422 3.39 5.16 4.36
CA HIS A 422 2.03 4.66 4.21
C HIS A 422 1.46 4.25 5.56
N ILE A 423 0.18 4.56 5.77
CA ILE A 423 -0.61 4.13 6.92
C ILE A 423 -2.02 3.85 6.44
N GLU A 424 -2.57 2.73 6.87
CA GLU A 424 -3.94 2.34 6.60
C GLU A 424 -4.85 3.04 7.61
N THR A 425 -5.99 3.52 7.16
CA THR A 425 -7.00 4.12 8.03
C THR A 425 -8.26 3.27 8.00
N VAL A 426 -8.80 2.94 9.16
CA VAL A 426 -10.11 2.30 9.31
C VAL A 426 -11.03 3.27 10.02
N LEU A 427 -12.18 3.56 9.41
CA LEU A 427 -13.22 4.40 10.00
C LEU A 427 -14.50 3.61 10.13
N TRP A 428 -15.19 3.81 11.25
CA TRP A 428 -16.57 3.42 11.41
C TRP A 428 -17.45 4.66 11.49
N LEU A 429 -18.37 4.78 10.54
CA LEU A 429 -19.37 5.83 10.49
C LEU A 429 -20.75 5.23 10.79
N SER A 430 -21.56 5.90 11.60
CA SER A 430 -23.00 5.61 11.75
C SER A 430 -23.84 6.76 11.23
N ARG A 431 -24.99 6.46 10.65
CA ARG A 431 -25.91 7.49 10.17
C ARG A 431 -26.40 8.32 11.36
N LYS A 432 -26.47 9.64 11.20
CA LYS A 432 -27.13 10.52 12.18
C LYS A 432 -28.63 10.20 12.23
N GLY A 433 -29.18 10.20 13.44
CA GLY A 433 -30.61 9.97 13.70
C GLY A 433 -31.51 10.98 13.01
#